data_AF-A0A0G1PLF5-F1
#
_entry.id   AF-A0A0G1PLF5-F1
#
_cell.length_a   1.000
_cell.length_b   1.000
_cell.length_c   1.000
_cell.angle_alpha   90.00
_cell.angle_beta   90.00
_cell.angle_gamma   90.00
#
_symmetry.space_group_name_H-M   'P 1'
#
loop_
_entity.id
_entity.type
_entity.pdbx_description
1 polymer ?
#
loop_
_entity_poly.entity_id
_entity_poly.type
_entity_poly.pdbx_seq_one_letter_code
_entity_poly.pdbx_strand_id
1 'polypeptide(L)'
;MFDKLKKLSTKKKALIGVSFLSLVSLIYLYSATQTKKTSPLPSPLPETAIPTFSQEGLQQTQNDYEFGQIVKSEVEKLPFLTSLPIITNNYIVLYDFEKRLVRVDLSPSVTQKQVEDEIKTKLTQIGVDLKKIPLKFSPALSGE
;
A
#
# COMPACT_ATOMS: atom_id res chain seq x y z
N MET A 1 32.16 53.22 -11.88
CA MET A 1 33.34 52.33 -11.65
C MET A 1 33.69 51.48 -12.88
N PHE A 2 32.74 51.14 -13.75
CA PHE A 2 32.96 50.32 -14.95
C PHE A 2 33.60 51.06 -16.15
N ASP A 3 33.59 52.40 -16.19
CA ASP A 3 34.18 53.13 -17.33
C ASP A 3 35.70 53.08 -17.40
N LYS A 4 36.38 52.78 -16.29
CA LYS A 4 37.84 52.61 -16.28
C LYS A 4 38.30 51.31 -16.94
N LEU A 5 37.43 50.31 -17.11
CA LEU A 5 37.76 49.02 -17.72
C LEU A 5 37.84 49.06 -19.26
N LYS A 6 37.21 50.06 -19.90
CA LYS A 6 37.25 50.19 -21.38
C LYS A 6 38.63 50.61 -21.89
N LYS A 7 39.38 51.40 -21.13
CA LYS A 7 40.70 51.97 -21.50
C LYS A 7 41.90 51.09 -21.15
N LEU A 8 41.69 49.80 -20.88
CA LEU A 8 42.79 48.85 -20.72
C LEU A 8 43.17 48.22 -22.07
N SER A 9 44.48 48.23 -22.37
CA SER A 9 45.09 47.49 -23.47
C SER A 9 44.64 46.03 -23.44
N THR A 10 44.42 45.44 -24.61
CA THR A 10 43.93 44.06 -24.81
C THR A 10 44.71 43.04 -23.98
N LYS A 11 46.02 43.26 -23.80
CA LYS A 11 46.89 42.41 -22.95
C LYS A 11 46.49 42.43 -21.47
N LYS A 12 46.10 43.59 -20.93
CA LYS A 12 45.67 43.74 -19.53
C LYS A 12 44.25 43.18 -19.30
N LYS A 13 43.37 43.28 -20.30
CA LYS A 13 42.03 42.63 -20.25
C LYS A 13 42.15 41.11 -20.25
N ALA A 14 43.05 40.55 -21.07
CA ALA A 14 43.37 39.13 -21.05
C ALA A 14 43.96 38.70 -19.70
N LEU A 15 44.89 39.47 -19.12
CA LEU A 15 45.47 39.18 -17.81
C LEU A 15 44.41 39.15 -16.68
N ILE A 16 43.47 40.09 -16.69
CA ILE A 16 42.36 40.13 -15.71
C ILE A 16 41.41 38.94 -15.90
N GLY A 17 41.09 38.60 -17.15
CA GLY A 17 40.25 37.44 -17.46
C GLY A 17 40.89 36.12 -17.00
N VAL A 18 42.19 35.93 -17.24
CA VAL A 18 42.94 34.74 -16.80
C VAL A 18 43.04 34.69 -15.27
N SER A 19 43.26 35.84 -14.62
CA SER A 19 43.29 35.92 -13.15
C SER A 19 41.93 35.58 -12.54
N PHE A 20 40.82 35.98 -13.17
CA PHE A 20 39.47 35.67 -12.71
C PHE A 20 39.16 34.17 -12.89
N LEU A 21 39.51 33.58 -14.04
CA LEU A 21 39.37 32.13 -14.26
C LEU A 21 40.19 31.31 -13.26
N SER A 22 41.41 31.74 -12.95
CA SER A 22 42.26 31.09 -11.96
C SER A 22 41.64 31.13 -10.56
N LEU A 23 41.06 32.26 -10.16
CA LEU A 23 40.40 32.40 -8.87
C LEU A 23 39.15 31.50 -8.76
N VAL A 24 38.33 31.43 -9.81
CA VAL A 24 37.16 30.54 -9.86
C VAL A 24 37.58 29.06 -9.81
N SER A 25 38.65 28.69 -10.51
CA SER A 25 39.21 27.33 -10.45
C SER A 25 39.72 26.97 -9.06
N LEU A 26 40.33 27.92 -8.34
CA LEU A 26 40.82 27.69 -6.98
C LEU A 26 39.67 27.49 -5.99
N ILE A 27 38.59 28.27 -6.13
CA ILE A 27 37.38 28.11 -5.32
C ILE A 27 36.73 26.76 -5.59
N TYR A 28 36.61 26.36 -6.87
CA TYR A 28 36.05 25.05 -7.24
C TYR A 28 36.85 23.88 -6.65
N LEU A 29 38.19 23.93 -6.71
CA LEU A 29 39.04 22.91 -6.10
C LEU A 29 38.90 22.89 -4.57
N TYR A 30 38.83 24.05 -3.92
CA TYR A 30 38.61 24.14 -2.48
C TYR A 30 37.24 23.55 -2.07
N SER A 31 36.18 23.85 -2.81
CA SER A 31 34.84 23.27 -2.61
C SER A 31 34.82 21.76 -2.84
N ALA A 32 35.55 21.26 -3.85
CA ALA A 32 35.62 19.84 -4.17
C ALA A 32 36.36 19.02 -3.08
N THR A 33 37.27 19.64 -2.32
CA THR A 33 37.98 18.96 -1.22
C THR A 33 37.17 18.84 0.08
N GLN A 34 36.03 19.53 0.20
CA GLN A 34 35.26 19.58 1.45
C GLN A 34 34.16 18.50 1.61
N THR A 35 34.10 17.52 0.72
CA THR A 35 33.15 16.41 0.87
C THR A 35 33.86 15.08 1.02
N LYS A 36 34.17 14.76 2.27
CA LYS A 36 33.86 13.47 2.88
C LYS A 36 33.90 13.67 4.39
N LYS A 37 32.76 14.09 4.97
CA LYS A 37 32.47 13.72 6.35
C LYS A 37 32.46 12.21 6.36
N THR A 38 33.49 11.60 6.93
CA THR A 38 33.45 10.20 7.31
C THR A 38 32.30 10.08 8.28
N SER A 39 31.14 9.61 7.81
CA SER A 39 30.11 9.14 8.72
C SER A 39 30.78 8.13 9.64
N PRO A 40 30.59 8.23 10.97
CA PRO A 40 31.03 7.14 11.84
C PRO A 40 30.42 5.85 11.30
N LEU A 41 31.21 4.77 11.35
CA LEU A 41 30.72 3.44 11.05
C LEU A 41 29.41 3.27 11.83
N PRO A 42 28.28 2.92 11.18
CA PRO A 42 27.05 2.68 11.92
C PRO A 42 27.37 1.65 13.00
N SER A 43 26.99 1.95 14.25
CA SER A 43 27.06 0.95 15.32
C SER A 43 26.50 -0.37 14.79
N PRO A 44 27.09 -1.53 15.15
CA PRO A 44 26.49 -2.80 14.77
C PRO A 44 25.01 -2.72 15.12
N LEU A 45 24.14 -3.09 14.15
CA LEU A 45 22.73 -3.23 14.46
C LEU A 45 22.65 -4.04 15.74
N PRO A 46 21.78 -3.65 16.71
CA PRO A 46 21.56 -4.49 17.88
C PRO A 46 21.38 -5.90 17.35
N GLU A 47 22.17 -6.83 17.89
CA GLU A 47 22.17 -8.23 17.52
C GLU A 47 20.70 -8.60 17.34
N THR A 48 20.31 -8.91 16.09
CA THR A 48 18.92 -9.18 15.77
C THR A 48 18.56 -10.34 16.65
N ALA A 49 17.88 -10.07 17.76
CA ALA A 49 17.22 -11.09 18.53
C ALA A 49 16.39 -11.80 17.47
N ILE A 50 16.78 -13.03 17.13
CA ILE A 50 15.95 -13.91 16.32
C ILE A 50 14.58 -13.77 16.98
N PRO A 51 13.55 -13.30 16.26
CA PRO A 51 12.26 -13.10 16.89
C PRO A 51 11.86 -14.47 17.42
N THR A 52 11.99 -14.66 18.72
CA THR A 52 11.45 -15.83 19.39
C THR A 52 9.96 -15.63 19.28
N PHE A 53 9.36 -16.22 18.25
CA PHE A 53 7.93 -16.24 18.12
C PHE A 53 7.39 -16.81 19.43
N SER A 54 6.52 -16.05 20.09
CA SER A 54 5.74 -16.60 21.19
C SER A 54 5.00 -17.84 20.65
N GLN A 55 4.67 -18.80 21.53
CA GLN A 55 3.84 -19.94 21.12
C GLN A 55 2.54 -19.46 20.43
N GLU A 56 2.01 -18.32 20.87
CA GLU A 56 0.87 -17.63 20.25
C GLU A 56 1.17 -17.19 18.81
N GLY A 57 2.35 -16.62 18.54
CA GLY A 57 2.76 -16.21 17.18
C GLY A 57 2.98 -17.40 16.23
N LEU A 58 3.49 -18.52 16.74
CA LEU A 58 3.57 -19.78 15.98
C LEU A 58 2.18 -20.34 15.66
N GLN A 59 1.27 -20.31 16.64
CA GLN A 59 -0.11 -20.75 16.45
C GLN A 59 -0.86 -19.87 15.44
N GLN A 60 -0.67 -18.55 15.50
CA GLN A 60 -1.24 -17.62 14.50
C GLN A 60 -0.73 -17.93 13.09
N THR A 61 0.57 -18.13 12.94
CA THR A 61 1.17 -18.48 11.63
C THR A 61 0.60 -19.78 11.07
N GLN A 62 0.41 -20.80 11.91
CA GLN A 62 -0.18 -22.07 11.51
C GLN A 62 -1.67 -21.89 11.12
N ASN A 63 -2.44 -21.15 11.91
CA ASN A 63 -3.84 -20.86 11.62
C ASN A 63 -4.00 -20.10 10.30
N ASP A 64 -3.13 -19.12 10.03
CA ASP A 64 -3.13 -18.33 8.79
C ASP A 64 -2.84 -19.21 7.57
N TYR A 65 -1.88 -20.13 7.70
CA TYR A 65 -1.58 -21.09 6.65
C TYR A 65 -2.76 -22.03 6.36
N GLU A 66 -3.37 -22.61 7.41
CA GLU A 66 -4.52 -23.49 7.27
C GLU A 66 -5.72 -22.77 6.66
N PHE A 67 -6.00 -21.55 7.12
CA PHE A 67 -7.04 -20.70 6.55
C PHE A 67 -6.78 -20.42 5.06
N GLY A 68 -5.55 -20.07 4.69
CA GLY A 68 -5.16 -19.86 3.30
C GLY A 68 -5.41 -21.08 2.40
N GLN A 69 -5.12 -22.28 2.91
CA GLN A 69 -5.40 -23.53 2.18
C GLN A 69 -6.89 -23.81 2.05
N ILE A 70 -7.67 -23.55 3.09
CA ILE A 70 -9.14 -23.67 3.05
C ILE A 70 -9.70 -22.73 1.99
N VAL A 71 -9.33 -21.44 2.03
CA VAL A 71 -9.77 -20.43 1.06
C VAL A 71 -9.42 -20.84 -0.36
N LYS A 72 -8.19 -21.29 -0.59
CA LYS A 72 -7.76 -21.77 -1.92
C LYS A 72 -8.65 -22.91 -2.41
N SER A 73 -8.89 -23.91 -1.57
CA SER A 73 -9.72 -25.06 -1.92
C SER A 73 -11.19 -24.71 -2.17
N GLU A 74 -11.72 -23.70 -1.47
CA GLU A 74 -13.10 -23.24 -1.65
C GLU A 74 -13.24 -22.37 -2.89
N VAL A 75 -12.27 -21.52 -3.22
CA VAL A 75 -12.27 -20.72 -4.47
C VAL A 75 -12.26 -21.61 -5.71
N GLU A 76 -11.54 -22.74 -5.67
CA GLU A 76 -11.57 -23.72 -6.76
C GLU A 76 -12.95 -24.37 -6.94
N LYS A 77 -13.68 -24.62 -5.85
CA LYS A 77 -15.03 -25.23 -5.89
C LYS A 77 -16.12 -24.22 -6.18
N LEU A 78 -15.96 -22.98 -5.72
CA LEU A 78 -16.93 -21.91 -5.74
C LEU A 78 -16.31 -20.66 -6.40
N PRO A 79 -16.20 -20.64 -7.74
CA PRO A 79 -15.53 -19.55 -8.46
C PRO A 79 -16.11 -18.16 -8.19
N PHE A 80 -17.39 -18.06 -7.81
CA PHE A 80 -18.02 -16.78 -7.49
C PHE A 80 -17.38 -16.07 -6.28
N LEU A 81 -16.62 -16.80 -5.44
CA LEU A 81 -15.93 -16.21 -4.28
C LEU A 81 -14.95 -15.10 -4.68
N THR A 82 -14.39 -15.14 -5.89
CA THR A 82 -13.49 -14.07 -6.38
C THR A 82 -14.23 -12.77 -6.70
N SER A 83 -15.56 -12.82 -6.81
CA SER A 83 -16.44 -11.67 -7.07
C SER A 83 -17.04 -11.09 -5.79
N LEU A 84 -16.69 -11.66 -4.62
CA LEU A 84 -17.07 -11.16 -3.30
C LEU A 84 -15.89 -10.46 -2.63
N PRO A 85 -16.13 -9.47 -1.75
CA PRO A 85 -17.44 -8.96 -1.35
C PRO A 85 -18.11 -8.05 -2.40
N ILE A 86 -19.44 -8.02 -2.40
CA ILE A 86 -20.20 -6.96 -3.10
C ILE A 86 -20.53 -5.89 -2.06
N ILE A 87 -19.96 -4.70 -2.22
CA ILE A 87 -20.14 -3.58 -1.28
C ILE A 87 -20.95 -2.49 -1.96
N THR A 88 -22.02 -2.04 -1.31
CA THR A 88 -22.85 -0.91 -1.74
C THR A 88 -23.18 -0.01 -0.55
N ASN A 89 -23.82 1.14 -0.78
CA ASN A 89 -24.32 2.00 0.30
C ASN A 89 -25.46 1.35 1.10
N ASN A 90 -26.13 0.34 0.53
CA ASN A 90 -27.34 -0.25 1.08
C ASN A 90 -27.10 -1.60 1.76
N TYR A 91 -26.05 -2.31 1.37
CA TYR A 91 -25.74 -3.64 1.86
C TYR A 91 -24.30 -4.07 1.51
N ILE A 92 -23.81 -5.06 2.24
CA ILE A 92 -22.58 -5.80 1.96
C ILE A 92 -22.91 -7.28 1.82
N VAL A 93 -22.41 -7.93 0.77
CA VAL A 93 -22.54 -9.37 0.56
C VAL A 93 -21.20 -10.06 0.77
N LEU A 94 -21.18 -11.06 1.64
CA LEU A 94 -20.01 -11.82 2.06
C LEU A 94 -20.30 -13.32 1.98
N TYR A 95 -19.23 -14.12 1.91
CA TYR A 95 -19.33 -15.56 2.14
C TYR A 95 -18.85 -15.89 3.55
N ASP A 96 -19.69 -16.54 4.34
CA ASP A 96 -19.35 -17.07 5.65
C ASP A 96 -18.76 -18.47 5.46
N PHE A 97 -17.43 -18.58 5.50
CA PHE A 97 -16.71 -19.85 5.27
C PHE A 97 -17.02 -20.92 6.34
N GLU A 98 -17.30 -20.50 7.57
CA GLU A 98 -17.62 -21.42 8.68
C GLU A 98 -19.02 -22.03 8.49
N LYS A 99 -20.01 -21.19 8.14
CA LYS A 99 -21.40 -21.61 7.94
C LYS A 99 -21.70 -22.05 6.51
N ARG A 100 -20.75 -21.87 5.58
CA ARG A 100 -20.86 -22.17 4.15
C ARG A 100 -22.09 -21.55 3.49
N LEU A 101 -22.32 -20.27 3.75
CA LEU A 101 -23.48 -19.53 3.24
C LEU A 101 -23.10 -18.14 2.74
N VAL A 102 -23.96 -17.56 1.90
CA VAL A 102 -23.86 -16.14 1.54
C VAL A 102 -24.60 -15.33 2.60
N ARG A 103 -23.88 -14.42 3.24
CA ARG A 103 -24.40 -13.48 4.23
C ARG A 103 -24.58 -12.12 3.58
N VAL A 104 -25.71 -11.47 3.86
CA VAL A 104 -25.99 -10.09 3.47
C VAL A 104 -26.15 -9.25 4.73
N ASP A 105 -25.31 -8.25 4.90
CA ASP A 105 -25.45 -7.25 5.94
C ASP A 105 -26.12 -6.01 5.35
N LEU A 106 -27.31 -5.67 5.85
CA LEU A 106 -28.06 -4.51 5.38
C LEU A 106 -27.62 -3.25 6.12
N SER A 107 -27.65 -2.11 5.42
CA SER A 107 -27.53 -0.80 6.05
C SER A 107 -28.75 -0.50 6.95
N PRO A 108 -28.60 0.28 8.04
CA PRO A 108 -29.69 0.52 9.01
C PRO A 108 -31.00 1.04 8.43
N SER A 109 -30.93 1.81 7.35
CA SER A 109 -32.09 2.41 6.68
C SER A 109 -32.72 1.53 5.60
N VAL A 110 -32.23 0.29 5.41
CA VAL A 110 -32.62 -0.59 4.31
C VAL A 110 -33.25 -1.86 4.84
N THR A 111 -34.39 -2.22 4.27
CA THR A 111 -35.09 -3.47 4.55
C THR A 111 -34.73 -4.51 3.49
N GLN A 112 -34.76 -5.80 3.87
CA GLN A 112 -34.50 -6.91 2.94
C GLN A 112 -35.36 -6.80 1.67
N LYS A 113 -36.66 -6.53 1.82
CA LYS A 113 -37.62 -6.46 0.70
C LYS A 113 -37.24 -5.42 -0.38
N GLN A 114 -36.51 -4.37 -0.02
CA GLN A 114 -36.10 -3.33 -0.97
C GLN A 114 -34.95 -3.75 -1.89
N VAL A 115 -34.09 -4.66 -1.43
CA VAL A 115 -32.83 -5.01 -2.11
C VAL A 115 -32.73 -6.49 -2.49
N GLU A 116 -33.65 -7.33 -2.02
CA GLU A 116 -33.59 -8.78 -2.19
C GLU A 116 -33.52 -9.21 -3.66
N ASP A 117 -34.35 -8.63 -4.54
CA ASP A 117 -34.35 -8.98 -5.97
C ASP A 117 -33.06 -8.53 -6.67
N GLU A 118 -32.56 -7.35 -6.32
CA GLU A 118 -31.27 -6.85 -6.82
C GLU A 118 -30.14 -7.79 -6.40
N ILE A 119 -30.07 -8.16 -5.11
CA ILE A 119 -29.04 -9.03 -4.56
C ILE A 119 -29.09 -10.40 -5.22
N LYS A 120 -30.28 -11.02 -5.32
CA LYS A 120 -30.43 -12.32 -5.99
C LYS A 120 -29.99 -12.26 -7.44
N THR A 121 -30.30 -11.17 -8.13
CA THR A 121 -29.86 -10.94 -9.52
C THR A 121 -28.34 -10.87 -9.60
N LYS A 122 -27.70 -10.04 -8.76
CA LYS A 122 -26.23 -9.93 -8.73
C LYS A 122 -25.54 -11.23 -8.37
N LEU A 123 -26.06 -11.96 -7.38
CA LEU A 123 -25.55 -13.26 -6.97
C LEU A 123 -25.62 -14.29 -8.11
N THR A 124 -26.76 -14.32 -8.82
CA THR A 124 -26.90 -15.21 -9.98
C THR A 124 -25.94 -14.82 -11.11
N GLN A 125 -25.73 -13.51 -11.35
CA GLN A 125 -24.79 -13.01 -12.36
C GLN A 125 -23.34 -13.39 -12.08
N ILE A 126 -22.92 -13.45 -10.81
CA ILE A 126 -21.57 -13.90 -10.44
C ILE A 126 -21.45 -15.43 -10.34
N GLY A 127 -22.52 -16.17 -10.63
CA GLY A 127 -22.51 -17.64 -10.67
C GLY A 127 -22.89 -18.34 -9.36
N VAL A 128 -23.52 -17.65 -8.41
CA VAL A 128 -24.03 -18.28 -7.18
C VAL A 128 -25.28 -19.10 -7.49
N ASP A 129 -25.25 -20.38 -7.16
CA ASP A 129 -26.44 -21.24 -7.20
C ASP A 129 -27.24 -21.10 -5.90
N LEU A 130 -28.22 -20.20 -5.92
CA LEU A 130 -29.09 -19.89 -4.77
C LEU A 130 -29.97 -21.08 -4.31
N LYS A 131 -30.04 -22.18 -5.07
CA LYS A 131 -30.71 -23.41 -4.63
C LYS A 131 -29.81 -24.30 -3.78
N LYS A 132 -28.49 -24.19 -3.97
CA LYS A 132 -27.49 -24.99 -3.26
C LYS A 132 -26.87 -24.23 -2.09
N ILE A 133 -26.69 -22.92 -2.25
CA ILE A 133 -26.00 -22.08 -1.27
C ILE A 133 -27.04 -21.25 -0.52
N PRO A 134 -27.17 -21.43 0.80
CA PRO A 134 -28.09 -20.66 1.60
C PRO A 134 -27.76 -19.17 1.54
N LEU A 135 -28.79 -18.34 1.48
CA LEU A 135 -28.70 -16.88 1.58
C LEU A 135 -29.30 -16.45 2.93
N LYS A 136 -28.51 -15.74 3.74
CA LYS A 136 -28.95 -15.21 5.03
C LYS A 136 -28.81 -13.70 5.07
N PHE A 137 -29.91 -13.02 5.38
CA PHE A 137 -29.90 -11.59 5.68
C PHE A 137 -29.67 -11.39 7.17
N SER A 138 -28.70 -10.54 7.49
CA SER A 138 -28.46 -10.05 8.83
C SER A 138 -28.99 -8.62 8.90
N PRO A 139 -29.79 -8.28 9.93
CA PRO A 139 -30.16 -6.90 10.16
C PRO A 139 -28.91 -6.07 10.40
N ALA A 140 -29.00 -4.77 10.10
CA ALA A 140 -27.94 -3.84 10.45
C ALA A 140 -27.63 -3.97 11.94
N LEU A 141 -26.35 -4.15 12.26
CA LEU A 141 -25.91 -4.02 13.65
C LEU A 141 -26.25 -2.59 14.05
N SER A 142 -27.21 -2.42 14.96
CA SER A 142 -27.35 -1.16 15.68
C SER A 142 -26.01 -0.96 16.37
N GLY A 143 -25.24 0.03 15.93
CA GLY A 143 -24.05 0.43 16.68
C GLY A 143 -24.49 0.78 18.09
N GLU A 144 -24.14 -0.06 19.05
CA GLU A 144 -24.03 0.34 20.45
C GLU A 144 -22.74 1.13 20.64
#